data_AF-A0A9E3ABY4-F1
#
_entry.id   AF-A0A9E3ABY4-F1
#
_cell.length_a   1.000
_cell.length_b   1.000
_cell.length_c   1.000
_cell.angle_alpha   90.00
_cell.angle_beta   90.00
_cell.angle_gamma   90.00
#
_symmetry.space_group_name_H-M   'P 1'
#
loop_
_entity.id
_entity.type
_entity.pdbx_description
1 polymer ?
#
loop_
_entity_poly.entity_id
_entity_poly.type
_entity_poly.pdbx_seq_one_letter_code
_entity_poly.pdbx_strand_id
1 'polypeptide(L)'
;MSHTIQNKDKLLARARRLRGQVEAIERALDSEAGCEKVMHLLASTRAAMAGLMAEVVEDHVLTHLVDREKHPDAFNADAAEHLLSVVRTYMR
;
A
#
# COMPACT_ATOMS: atom_id res chain seq x y z
N MET A 1 -14.49 10.21 -15.66
CA MET A 1 -13.17 9.55 -15.58
C MET A 1 -13.01 9.03 -14.17
N SER A 2 -12.70 7.73 -14.02
CA SER A 2 -12.61 7.01 -12.75
C SER A 2 -11.84 7.84 -11.70
N HIS A 3 -12.50 8.25 -10.62
CA HIS A 3 -11.97 9.10 -9.54
C HIS A 3 -10.86 8.42 -8.70
N THR A 4 -10.18 7.41 -9.24
CA THR A 4 -9.82 6.23 -8.46
C THR A 4 -8.44 6.28 -7.83
N ILE A 5 -7.61 7.30 -8.08
CA ILE A 5 -6.30 7.37 -7.43
C ILE A 5 -5.88 8.84 -7.26
N GLN A 6 -6.03 9.42 -6.06
CA GLN A 6 -5.25 10.61 -5.73
C GLN A 6 -3.77 10.22 -5.60
N ASN A 7 -2.87 11.14 -5.96
CA ASN A 7 -1.42 10.90 -5.90
C ASN A 7 -0.93 9.71 -6.77
N LYS A 8 -1.52 9.50 -7.95
CA LYS A 8 -1.15 8.43 -8.90
C LYS A 8 0.35 8.27 -9.10
N ASP A 9 1.09 9.36 -9.28
CA ASP A 9 2.54 9.31 -9.50
C ASP A 9 3.31 8.77 -8.29
N LYS A 10 2.84 9.08 -7.08
CA LYS A 10 3.42 8.55 -5.82
C LYS A 10 3.20 7.03 -5.73
N LEU A 11 1.98 6.56 -6.00
CA LEU A 11 1.68 5.12 -5.98
C LEU A 11 2.46 4.37 -7.07
N LEU A 12 2.56 4.93 -8.28
CA LEU A 12 3.37 4.38 -9.35
C LEU A 12 4.85 4.30 -8.96
N ALA A 13 5.39 5.32 -8.30
CA ALA A 13 6.76 5.30 -7.81
C ALA A 13 6.99 4.17 -6.78
N ARG A 14 6.04 3.96 -5.85
CA ARG A 14 6.10 2.84 -4.89
C ARG A 14 6.01 1.48 -5.58
N ALA A 15 5.08 1.31 -6.51
CA ALA A 15 4.94 0.07 -7.28
C ALA A 15 6.20 -0.27 -8.08
N ARG A 16 6.86 0.74 -8.69
CA ARG A 16 8.14 0.57 -9.39
C ARG A 16 9.27 0.13 -8.44
N ARG A 17 9.32 0.65 -7.21
CA ARG A 17 10.29 0.18 -6.20
C ARG A 17 10.04 -1.28 -5.80
N LEU A 18 8.78 -1.66 -5.57
CA LEU A 18 8.39 -3.03 -5.28
C LEU A 18 8.83 -3.99 -6.38
N ARG A 19 8.64 -3.62 -7.65
CA ARG A 19 9.14 -4.42 -8.77
C ARG A 19 10.64 -4.68 -8.67
N GLY A 20 11.44 -3.65 -8.41
CA GLY A 20 12.90 -3.82 -8.22
C GLY A 20 13.27 -4.71 -7.03
N GLN A 21 12.45 -4.73 -5.97
CA GLN A 21 12.64 -5.64 -4.83
C GLN A 21 12.33 -7.09 -5.20
N VAL A 22 11.26 -7.33 -5.97
CA VAL A 22 10.91 -8.66 -6.49
C VAL A 22 12.01 -9.19 -7.42
N GLU A 23 12.50 -8.35 -8.34
CA GLU A 23 13.64 -8.72 -9.20
C GLU A 23 14.91 -9.02 -8.38
N ALA A 24 15.11 -8.35 -7.24
CA ALA A 24 16.22 -8.64 -6.35
C ALA A 24 16.08 -10.00 -5.64
N ILE A 25 14.85 -10.40 -5.28
CA ILE A 25 14.56 -11.74 -4.75
C ILE A 25 14.86 -12.79 -5.81
N GLU A 26 14.37 -12.60 -7.04
CA GLU A 26 14.59 -13.50 -8.16
C GLU A 26 16.09 -13.71 -8.41
N ARG A 27 16.86 -12.62 -8.54
CA ARG A 27 18.33 -12.71 -8.69
C ARG A 27 19.01 -13.42 -7.53
N ALA A 28 18.56 -13.22 -6.29
CA ALA A 28 19.14 -13.86 -5.12
C ALA A 28 18.86 -15.38 -5.11
N LEU A 29 17.69 -15.80 -5.58
CA LEU A 29 17.36 -17.22 -5.72
C LEU A 29 18.14 -17.86 -6.87
N ASP A 30 18.19 -17.19 -8.03
CA ASP A 30 18.91 -17.65 -9.22
C ASP A 30 20.42 -17.78 -8.96
N SER A 31 20.99 -16.86 -8.18
CA SER A 31 22.40 -16.91 -7.79
C SER A 31 22.68 -17.82 -6.58
N GLU A 32 21.72 -18.62 -6.13
CA GLU A 32 21.81 -19.49 -4.95
C GLU A 32 22.33 -18.75 -3.69
N ALA A 33 21.87 -17.52 -3.46
CA ALA A 33 22.29 -16.75 -2.30
C ALA A 33 21.84 -17.40 -0.99
N GLY A 34 22.61 -17.18 0.08
CA GLY A 34 22.30 -17.73 1.40
C GLY A 34 20.90 -17.36 1.89
N CYS A 35 20.25 -18.31 2.59
CA CYS A 35 18.86 -18.20 3.06
C CYS A 35 18.60 -16.91 3.86
N GLU A 36 19.55 -16.45 4.67
CA GLU A 36 19.44 -15.21 5.43
C GLU A 36 19.21 -13.99 4.53
N LYS A 37 19.97 -13.87 3.44
CA LYS A 37 19.81 -12.78 2.48
C LYS A 37 18.45 -12.82 1.81
N VAL A 38 17.98 -14.00 1.40
CA VAL A 38 16.66 -14.18 0.80
C VAL A 38 15.56 -13.80 1.80
N MET A 39 15.67 -14.23 3.07
CA MET A 39 14.73 -13.87 4.13
C MET A 39 14.65 -12.35 4.35
N HIS A 40 15.79 -11.64 4.35
CA HIS A 40 15.80 -10.18 4.49
C HIS A 40 15.13 -9.47 3.30
N LEU A 41 15.38 -9.93 2.07
CA LEU A 41 14.73 -9.37 0.88
C LEU A 41 13.21 -9.59 0.91
N LEU A 42 12.76 -10.78 1.30
CA LEU A 42 11.34 -11.10 1.48
C LEU A 42 10.69 -10.24 2.56
N ALA A 43 11.34 -10.09 3.72
CA ALA A 43 10.83 -9.27 4.81
C ALA A 43 10.68 -7.79 4.40
N SER A 44 11.67 -7.22 3.70
CA SER A 44 11.63 -5.85 3.20
C SER A 44 10.52 -5.67 2.15
N THR A 45 10.38 -6.62 1.23
CA THR A 45 9.34 -6.59 0.17
C THR A 45 7.94 -6.66 0.78
N ARG A 46 7.74 -7.52 1.79
CA ARG A 46 6.47 -7.61 2.53
C ARG A 46 6.11 -6.27 3.17
N ALA A 47 7.06 -5.61 3.85
CA ALA A 47 6.82 -4.31 4.48
C ALA A 47 6.48 -3.22 3.44
N ALA A 48 7.18 -3.20 2.30
CA ALA A 48 6.90 -2.25 1.23
C ALA A 48 5.49 -2.46 0.62
N MET A 49 5.06 -3.72 0.46
CA MET A 49 3.71 -4.06 -0.01
C MET A 49 2.64 -3.60 0.98
N ALA A 50 2.84 -3.86 2.27
CA ALA A 50 1.90 -3.45 3.31
C ALA A 50 1.76 -1.92 3.37
N GLY A 51 2.86 -1.19 3.24
CA GLY A 51 2.83 0.27 3.14
C GLY A 51 2.13 0.81 1.89
N LEU A 52 2.26 0.15 0.73
CA LEU A 52 1.50 0.52 -0.47
C LEU A 52 0.00 0.26 -0.29
N MET A 53 -0.38 -0.88 0.30
CA MET A 53 -1.77 -1.20 0.60
C MET A 53 -2.41 -0.15 1.52
N ALA A 54 -1.70 0.27 2.57
CA ALA A 54 -2.17 1.29 3.50
C ALA A 54 -2.49 2.61 2.79
N GLU A 55 -1.63 3.07 1.85
CA GLU A 55 -1.90 4.30 1.09
C GLU A 55 -3.10 4.17 0.15
N VAL A 56 -3.30 3.01 -0.47
CA VAL A 56 -4.45 2.77 -1.36
C VAL A 56 -5.76 2.74 -0.56
N VAL A 57 -5.76 2.07 0.60
CA VAL A 57 -6.95 2.04 1.47
C VAL A 57 -7.26 3.43 2.01
N GLU A 58 -6.25 4.19 2.41
CA GLU A 58 -6.40 5.59 2.81
C GLU A 58 -7.08 6.44 1.76
N ASP A 59 -6.57 6.41 0.52
CA ASP A 59 -7.17 7.14 -0.58
C ASP A 59 -8.62 6.71 -0.82
N HIS A 60 -8.89 5.41 -0.79
CA HIS A 60 -10.25 4.86 -0.97
C HIS A 60 -11.22 5.34 0.11
N VAL A 61 -10.82 5.30 1.39
CA VAL A 61 -11.66 5.75 2.50
C VAL A 61 -11.96 7.24 2.38
N LEU A 62 -10.95 8.08 2.14
CA LEU A 62 -11.15 9.53 2.05
C LEU A 62 -12.02 9.94 0.85
N THR A 63 -11.84 9.28 -0.30
CA THR A 63 -12.57 9.64 -1.53
C THR A 63 -13.97 9.04 -1.61
N HIS A 64 -14.19 7.84 -1.06
CA HIS A 64 -15.46 7.13 -1.20
C HIS A 64 -16.31 7.05 0.07
N LEU A 65 -15.70 7.19 1.26
CA LEU A 65 -16.42 7.07 2.53
C LEU A 65 -16.58 8.38 3.30
N VAL A 66 -15.97 9.48 2.88
CA VAL A 66 -16.04 10.78 3.57
C VAL A 66 -16.54 11.92 2.69
N ASP A 67 -16.43 11.80 1.37
CA ASP A 67 -16.86 12.83 0.42
C ASP A 67 -18.40 12.94 0.37
N ARG A 68 -18.97 13.79 1.24
CA ARG A 68 -20.42 14.00 1.33
C ARG A 68 -21.04 14.68 0.10
N GLU A 69 -20.24 15.36 -0.72
CA GLU A 69 -20.71 15.95 -1.97
C GLU A 69 -20.91 14.87 -3.05
N LYS A 70 -20.05 13.85 -3.08
CA LYS A 70 -20.19 12.70 -3.99
C LYS A 70 -21.06 11.57 -3.44
N HIS A 71 -21.14 11.44 -2.12
CA HIS A 71 -21.78 10.31 -1.43
C HIS A 71 -22.58 10.81 -0.20
N PRO A 72 -23.88 11.11 -0.35
CA PRO A 72 -24.71 11.68 0.73
C PRO A 72 -24.81 10.80 1.99
N ASP A 73 -24.73 9.49 1.81
CA ASP A 73 -24.80 8.47 2.87
C ASP A 73 -23.41 8.10 3.44
N ALA A 74 -22.36 8.83 3.07
CA ALA A 74 -21.00 8.53 3.49
C ALA A 74 -20.80 8.68 5.01
N PHE A 75 -19.86 7.91 5.56
CA PHE A 75 -19.51 7.96 6.98
C PHE A 75 -19.03 9.36 7.39
N ASN A 76 -19.21 9.73 8.66
CA ASN A 76 -18.60 10.96 9.17
C ASN A 76 -17.06 10.83 9.13
N ALA A 77 -16.36 11.96 9.04
CA ALA A 77 -14.90 12.00 8.92
C ALA A 77 -14.18 11.30 10.09
N ASP A 78 -14.73 11.38 11.31
CA ASP A 78 -14.13 10.77 12.50
C ASP A 78 -14.14 9.23 12.43
N ALA A 79 -15.23 8.64 11.94
CA ALA A 79 -15.36 7.19 11.79
C ALA A 79 -14.41 6.64 10.71
N ALA A 80 -14.20 7.41 9.65
CA ALA A 80 -13.25 7.07 8.59
C ALA A 80 -11.79 7.14 9.06
N GLU A 81 -11.40 8.18 9.80
CA GLU A 81 -10.06 8.27 10.38
C GLU A 81 -9.81 7.14 11.41
N HIS A 82 -10.83 6.80 12.21
CA HIS A 82 -10.76 5.65 13.11
C HIS A 82 -10.52 4.33 12.35
N LEU A 83 -11.25 4.08 11.27
CA LEU A 83 -11.03 2.90 10.41
C LEU A 83 -9.61 2.88 9.84
N LEU A 84 -9.12 4.03 9.36
CA LEU A 84 -7.77 4.15 8.81
C LEU A 84 -6.68 3.90 9.84
N SER A 85 -6.86 4.38 11.07
CA SER A 85 -5.92 4.10 12.16
C SER A 85 -5.80 2.60 12.44
N VAL A 86 -6.93 1.86 12.38
CA VAL A 86 -6.98 0.40 12.55
C VAL A 86 -6.29 -0.28 11.37
N VAL A 87 -6.65 0.06 10.13
CA VAL A 87 -6.06 -0.51 8.92
C VAL A 87 -4.54 -0.32 8.90
N ARG A 88 -4.05 0.89 9.16
CA ARG A 88 -2.61 1.20 9.21
C ARG A 88 -1.89 0.37 10.28
N THR A 89 -2.56 0.02 11.37
CA THR A 89 -1.98 -0.79 12.45
C THR A 89 -1.81 -2.26 12.05
N TYR A 90 -2.76 -2.80 11.28
CA TYR A 90 -2.68 -4.18 10.77
C TYR A 90 -1.81 -4.35 9.53
N MET A 91 -1.48 -3.24 8.84
CA MET A 91 -0.64 -3.21 7.64
C MET A 91 0.81 -2.75 7.93
N ARG A 92 1.27 -2.83 9.18
CA ARG A 92 2.68 -2.66 9.55
C ARG A 92 3.43 -3.99 9.50
#